data_AF-A0A532UUZ1-F1
#
_entry.id   AF-A0A532UUZ1-F1
#
_cell.length_a   1.000
_cell.length_b   1.000
_cell.length_c   1.000
_cell.angle_alpha   90.00
_cell.angle_beta   90.00
_cell.angle_gamma   90.00
#
_symmetry.space_group_name_H-M   'P 1'
#
loop_
_entity.id
_entity.type
_entity.pdbx_description
1 polymer ?
#
loop_
_entity_poly.entity_id
_entity_poly.type
_entity_poly.pdbx_seq_one_letter_code
_entity_poly.pdbx_strand_id
1 'polypeptide(L)'
;MTCHDYKDLMMGYLDNELTDERKRQFEEHLAGCSECAEQLEQFRKLKAITDEVTLVEPEDRMWQDYWSGVYNRLERGVGWIVFSVAAILLAIYGGFKLIEDIVKDPAAGTLLKLGLLALILGLAILFVSVLRERVYFWSRDRYRNVRR
;
A
#
# COMPACT_ATOMS: atom_id res chain seq x y z
N MET A 1 -19.59 -48.73 7.90
CA MET A 1 -18.63 -47.66 7.55
C MET A 1 -17.24 -48.16 7.91
N THR A 2 -16.27 -47.92 7.05
CA THR A 2 -14.90 -48.42 7.22
C THR A 2 -14.06 -47.41 8.00
N CYS A 3 -12.98 -47.83 8.65
CA CYS A 3 -12.06 -46.90 9.34
C CYS A 3 -11.48 -45.82 8.40
N HIS A 4 -11.55 -46.01 7.08
CA HIS A 4 -11.13 -45.02 6.10
C HIS A 4 -12.06 -43.79 6.07
N ASP A 5 -13.37 -43.98 6.21
CA ASP A 5 -14.38 -42.91 6.14
C ASP A 5 -14.28 -41.94 7.34
N TYR A 6 -13.73 -42.42 8.46
CA TYR A 6 -13.60 -41.66 9.69
C TYR A 6 -12.30 -40.84 9.80
N LYS A 7 -11.35 -41.01 8.87
CA LYS A 7 -10.14 -40.17 8.81
C LYS A 7 -10.47 -38.72 8.45
N ASP A 8 -11.43 -38.50 7.55
CA ASP A 8 -11.87 -37.15 7.17
C ASP A 8 -12.61 -36.46 8.34
N LEU A 9 -13.38 -37.23 9.11
CA LEU A 9 -14.05 -36.73 10.31
C LEU A 9 -13.08 -36.41 11.45
N MET A 10 -11.94 -37.11 11.52
CA MET A 10 -10.93 -36.93 12.56
C MET A 10 -10.34 -35.51 12.58
N MET A 11 -10.01 -34.96 11.41
CA MET A 11 -9.47 -33.60 11.31
C MET A 11 -10.52 -32.56 11.73
N GLY A 12 -11.76 -32.67 11.21
CA GLY A 12 -12.85 -31.79 11.62
C GLY A 12 -13.20 -31.92 13.10
N TYR A 13 -12.99 -33.09 13.72
CA TYR A 13 -13.18 -33.27 15.16
C TYR A 13 -12.09 -32.59 15.99
N LEU A 14 -10.83 -32.62 15.54
CA LEU A 14 -9.70 -31.94 16.18
C LEU A 14 -9.85 -30.41 16.17
N ASP A 15 -10.38 -29.87 15.09
CA ASP A 15 -10.62 -28.43 14.90
C ASP A 15 -12.02 -27.97 15.38
N ASN A 16 -12.82 -28.91 15.91
CA ASN A 16 -14.19 -28.68 16.40
C ASN A 16 -15.15 -28.09 15.34
N GLU A 17 -15.00 -28.54 14.09
CA GLU A 17 -15.78 -28.14 12.91
C GLU A 17 -16.91 -29.13 12.55
N LEU A 18 -17.00 -30.27 13.24
CA LEU A 18 -18.07 -31.24 13.01
C LEU A 18 -19.42 -30.76 13.57
N THR A 19 -20.50 -31.08 12.86
CA THR A 19 -21.86 -30.95 13.39
C THR A 19 -22.09 -31.95 14.52
N ASP A 20 -23.00 -31.66 15.46
CA ASP A 20 -23.28 -32.51 16.62
C ASP A 20 -23.62 -33.96 16.23
N GLU A 21 -24.35 -34.15 15.14
CA GLU A 21 -24.69 -35.47 14.60
C GLU A 21 -23.45 -36.25 14.15
N ARG A 22 -22.56 -35.61 13.38
CA ARG A 22 -21.32 -36.23 12.90
C ARG A 22 -20.33 -36.49 14.02
N LYS A 23 -20.33 -35.61 15.02
CA LYS A 23 -19.52 -35.75 16.24
C LYS A 23 -19.92 -36.99 17.03
N ARG A 24 -21.22 -37.19 17.28
CA ARG A 24 -21.74 -38.40 17.95
C ARG A 24 -21.41 -39.67 17.18
N GLN A 25 -21.62 -39.67 15.86
CA GLN A 25 -21.27 -40.82 15.01
C GLN A 25 -19.78 -41.18 15.08
N PHE A 26 -18.91 -40.17 15.12
CA PHE A 26 -17.46 -40.37 15.27
C PHE A 26 -17.09 -40.89 16.68
N GLU A 27 -17.69 -40.34 17.74
CA GLU A 27 -17.48 -40.79 19.12
C GLU A 27 -17.95 -42.24 19.33
N GLU A 28 -19.08 -42.64 18.75
CA GLU A 28 -19.55 -44.03 18.74
C GLU A 28 -18.56 -44.97 18.03
N HIS A 29 -17.96 -44.52 16.93
CA HIS A 29 -16.92 -45.28 16.24
C HIS A 29 -15.63 -45.41 17.07
N LEU A 30 -15.20 -44.34 17.73
CA LEU A 30 -14.02 -44.35 18.61
C LEU A 30 -14.18 -45.32 19.78
N ALA A 31 -15.40 -45.51 20.30
CA ALA A 31 -15.68 -46.50 21.34
C ALA A 31 -15.48 -47.96 20.87
N GLY A 32 -15.62 -48.21 19.56
CA GLY A 32 -15.49 -49.54 18.95
C GLY A 32 -14.17 -49.81 18.23
N CYS A 33 -13.32 -48.80 17.99
CA CYS A 33 -12.09 -48.92 17.21
C CYS A 33 -10.88 -48.36 17.96
N SER A 34 -10.01 -49.24 18.46
CA SER A 34 -8.78 -48.85 19.15
C SER A 34 -7.76 -48.16 18.24
N GLU A 35 -7.72 -48.53 16.96
CA GLU A 35 -6.79 -47.94 15.97
C GLU A 35 -7.09 -46.45 15.73
N CYS A 36 -8.37 -46.09 15.52
CA CYS A 36 -8.77 -44.71 15.31
C CYS A 36 -8.61 -43.86 16.59
N ALA A 37 -8.83 -44.46 17.76
CA ALA A 37 -8.57 -43.80 19.04
C ALA A 37 -7.07 -43.49 19.24
N GLU A 38 -6.19 -44.43 18.88
CA GLU A 38 -4.74 -44.22 18.94
C GLU A 38 -4.28 -43.13 17.96
N GLN A 39 -4.80 -43.14 16.72
CA GLN A 39 -4.51 -42.11 15.72
C GLN A 39 -4.94 -40.71 16.18
N LEU A 40 -6.14 -40.59 16.75
CA LEU A 40 -6.64 -39.31 17.29
C LEU A 40 -5.71 -38.76 18.38
N GLU A 41 -5.23 -39.62 19.28
CA GLU A 41 -4.28 -39.22 20.32
C GLU A 41 -2.93 -38.77 19.75
N GLN A 42 -2.43 -39.42 18.69
CA GLN A 42 -1.22 -38.98 18.00
C GLN A 42 -1.38 -37.58 17.39
N PHE A 43 -2.51 -37.30 16.73
CA PHE A 43 -2.78 -35.98 16.18
C PHE A 43 -2.98 -34.91 17.24
N ARG A 44 -3.64 -35.23 18.37
CA ARG A 44 -3.75 -34.31 19.52
C ARG A 44 -2.37 -33.89 20.05
N LYS A 45 -1.44 -34.83 20.17
CA LYS A 45 -0.05 -34.55 20.57
C LYS A 45 0.65 -33.65 19.56
N LEU A 46 0.49 -33.91 18.26
CA LEU A 46 1.09 -33.08 17.22
C LEU A 46 0.55 -31.65 17.26
N LYS A 47 -0.78 -31.49 17.41
CA LYS A 47 -1.43 -30.19 17.56
C LYS A 47 -0.90 -29.41 18.77
N ALA A 48 -0.75 -30.07 19.91
CA ALA A 48 -0.20 -29.45 21.12
C ALA A 48 1.22 -28.91 20.90
N ILE A 49 2.08 -29.67 20.20
CA ILE A 49 3.45 -29.23 19.87
C ILE A 49 3.42 -28.00 18.95
N THR A 50 2.53 -27.97 17.96
CA THR A 50 2.42 -26.81 17.06
C THR A 50 1.80 -25.59 17.74
N ASP A 51 0.91 -25.80 18.71
CA ASP A 51 0.30 -24.71 19.50
C ASP A 51 1.33 -24.05 20.44
N GLU A 52 2.40 -24.76 20.83
CA GLU A 52 3.53 -24.20 21.61
C GLU A 52 4.51 -23.37 20.77
N VAL A 53 4.39 -23.38 19.43
CA VAL A 53 5.21 -22.55 18.55
C VAL A 53 4.77 -21.10 18.67
N THR A 54 5.49 -20.34 19.49
CA THR A 54 5.35 -18.89 19.54
C THR A 54 5.78 -18.29 18.22
N LEU A 55 4.83 -17.67 17.50
CA LEU A 55 5.16 -16.81 16.37
C LEU A 55 5.95 -15.62 16.92
N VAL A 56 7.19 -15.47 16.46
CA VAL A 56 8.01 -14.31 16.81
C VAL A 56 7.31 -13.07 16.29
N GLU A 57 6.78 -12.25 17.19
CA GLU A 57 6.29 -10.93 16.82
C GLU A 57 7.45 -10.12 16.23
N PRO A 58 7.28 -9.56 15.03
CA PRO A 58 8.34 -8.77 14.41
C PRO A 58 8.67 -7.59 15.31
N GLU A 59 9.96 -7.39 15.58
CA GLU A 59 10.48 -6.32 16.42
C GLU A 59 9.93 -4.95 15.97
N ASP A 60 9.49 -4.09 16.91
CA ASP A 60 8.88 -2.77 16.63
C ASP A 60 9.71 -1.90 15.66
N ARG A 61 11.03 -2.13 15.61
CA ARG A 61 11.96 -1.49 14.67
C ARG A 61 11.63 -1.78 13.21
N MET A 62 11.23 -3.01 12.87
CA MET A 62 10.81 -3.33 11.50
C MET A 62 9.55 -2.56 11.09
N TRP A 63 8.64 -2.32 12.05
CA TRP A 63 7.44 -1.55 11.80
C TRP A 63 7.78 -0.07 11.52
N GLN A 64 8.68 0.52 12.31
CA GLN A 64 9.11 1.91 12.10
C GLN A 64 9.84 2.12 10.76
N ASP A 65 10.66 1.17 10.33
CA ASP A 65 11.36 1.28 9.04
C ASP A 65 10.42 1.13 7.85
N TYR A 66 9.42 0.24 7.95
CA TYR A 66 8.37 0.12 6.93
C TYR A 66 7.55 1.41 6.80
N TRP A 67 7.06 1.94 7.93
CA TRP A 67 6.25 3.15 7.93
C TRP A 67 7.04 4.39 7.47
N SER A 68 8.27 4.59 7.96
CA SER A 68 9.08 5.75 7.58
C SER A 68 9.50 5.74 6.10
N GLY A 69 9.76 4.55 5.53
CA GLY A 69 10.09 4.41 4.11
C GLY A 69 8.92 4.73 3.18
N VAL A 70 7.70 4.34 3.58
CA VAL A 70 6.47 4.56 2.81
C VAL A 70 5.97 6.00 2.96
N TYR A 71 5.88 6.50 4.19
CA TYR A 71 5.31 7.82 4.50
C TYR A 71 6.17 8.96 3.94
N ASN A 72 7.49 8.94 4.14
CA ASN A 72 8.38 9.99 3.61
C ASN A 72 8.45 10.00 2.08
N ARG A 73 8.19 8.85 1.42
CA ARG A 73 8.19 8.76 -0.03
C ARG A 73 6.90 9.31 -0.62
N LEU A 74 5.77 9.03 0.02
CA LEU A 74 4.45 9.51 -0.38
C LEU A 74 4.30 11.00 -0.10
N GLU A 75 4.61 11.49 1.09
CA GLU A 75 4.43 12.89 1.47
C GLU A 75 5.23 13.82 0.54
N ARG A 76 6.50 13.50 0.30
CA ARG A 76 7.35 14.31 -0.58
C ARG A 76 6.94 14.20 -2.05
N GLY A 77 6.57 13.01 -2.53
CA GLY A 77 6.14 12.85 -3.93
C GLY A 77 4.81 13.57 -4.21
N VAL A 78 3.80 13.29 -3.39
CA VAL A 78 2.45 13.83 -3.54
C VAL A 78 2.43 15.33 -3.28
N GLY A 79 3.15 15.81 -2.26
CA GLY A 79 3.24 17.24 -1.95
C GLY A 79 3.78 18.07 -3.12
N TRP A 80 4.80 17.57 -3.82
CA TRP A 80 5.34 18.27 -5.00
C TRP A 80 4.42 18.19 -6.22
N ILE A 81 3.72 17.08 -6.43
CA ILE A 81 2.71 16.99 -7.50
C ILE A 81 1.60 18.02 -7.26
N VAL A 82 1.04 18.06 -6.06
CA VAL A 82 -0.03 19.00 -5.71
C VAL A 82 0.46 20.45 -5.81
N PHE A 83 1.66 20.74 -5.31
CA PHE A 83 2.26 22.08 -5.42
C PHE A 83 2.47 22.51 -6.87
N SER A 84 3.02 21.62 -7.72
CA SER A 84 3.22 21.90 -9.13
C SER A 84 1.90 22.13 -9.88
N VAL A 85 0.88 21.31 -9.63
CA VAL A 85 -0.45 21.48 -10.24
C VAL A 85 -1.07 22.80 -9.80
N ALA A 86 -1.03 23.12 -8.50
CA ALA A 86 -1.54 24.39 -7.99
C ALA A 86 -0.80 25.60 -8.59
N ALA A 87 0.52 25.54 -8.69
CA ALA A 87 1.33 26.59 -9.29
C ALA A 87 1.00 26.81 -10.78
N ILE A 88 0.79 25.73 -11.54
CA ILE A 88 0.36 25.81 -12.95
C ILE A 88 -1.00 26.50 -13.05
N LEU A 89 -1.99 26.06 -12.27
CA LEU A 89 -3.34 26.62 -12.32
C LEU A 89 -3.34 28.11 -11.96
N LEU A 90 -2.58 28.51 -10.94
CA LEU A 90 -2.43 29.91 -10.56
C LEU A 90 -1.72 30.73 -11.64
N ALA A 91 -0.67 30.20 -12.27
CA ALA A 91 0.03 30.88 -13.36
C ALA A 91 -0.89 31.07 -14.58
N ILE A 92 -1.69 30.05 -14.93
CA ILE A 92 -2.67 30.13 -16.02
C ILE A 92 -3.74 31.19 -15.69
N TYR A 93 -4.38 31.08 -14.52
CA TYR A 93 -5.44 32.01 -14.13
C TYR A 93 -4.94 33.46 -14.01
N GLY A 94 -3.79 33.66 -13.36
CA GLY A 94 -3.17 34.98 -13.24
C GLY A 94 -2.74 35.56 -14.59
N GLY A 95 -2.19 34.71 -15.48
CA GLY A 95 -1.86 35.10 -16.85
C GLY A 95 -3.09 35.52 -17.64
N PHE A 96 -4.18 34.74 -17.58
CA PHE A 96 -5.45 35.09 -18.23
C PHE A 96 -6.02 36.41 -17.71
N LYS A 97 -5.99 36.65 -16.40
CA LYS A 97 -6.47 37.90 -15.80
C LYS A 97 -5.66 39.12 -16.25
N LEU A 98 -4.33 39.00 -16.25
CA LEU A 98 -3.45 40.07 -16.74
C LEU A 98 -3.68 40.37 -18.22
N ILE A 99 -3.87 39.33 -19.05
CA ILE A 99 -4.17 39.50 -20.47
C ILE A 99 -5.54 40.17 -20.65
N GLU A 100 -6.56 39.75 -19.90
CA GLU A 100 -7.91 40.35 -19.96
C GLU A 100 -7.88 41.86 -19.67
N ASP A 101 -7.18 42.26 -18.61
CA ASP A 101 -7.08 43.67 -18.20
C ASP A 101 -6.27 44.50 -19.21
N ILE A 102 -5.16 43.96 -19.74
CA ILE A 102 -4.28 44.64 -20.71
C ILE A 102 -4.90 44.71 -22.12
N VAL A 103 -5.76 43.76 -22.49
CA VAL A 103 -6.45 43.77 -23.79
C VAL A 103 -7.62 44.75 -23.78
N LYS A 104 -8.33 44.90 -22.65
CA LYS A 104 -9.44 45.85 -22.51
C LYS A 104 -8.98 47.30 -22.39
N ASP A 105 -7.75 47.55 -21.95
CA ASP A 105 -7.19 48.89 -21.85
C ASP A 105 -6.64 49.38 -23.22
N PRO A 106 -7.25 50.41 -23.86
CA PRO A 106 -6.77 50.95 -25.12
C PRO A 106 -5.44 51.70 -24.99
N ALA A 107 -5.03 52.06 -23.78
CA ALA A 107 -3.77 52.76 -23.49
C ALA A 107 -2.57 51.81 -23.37
N ALA A 108 -2.79 50.50 -23.36
CA ALA A 108 -1.71 49.52 -23.27
C ALA A 108 -0.92 49.45 -24.59
N GLY A 109 0.30 50.01 -24.58
CA GLY A 109 1.22 49.95 -25.71
C GLY A 109 1.54 48.52 -26.14
N THR A 110 1.69 48.29 -27.45
CA THR A 110 1.98 46.99 -28.08
C THR A 110 3.21 46.29 -27.50
N LEU A 111 4.19 47.07 -27.02
CA LEU A 111 5.39 46.58 -26.33
C LEU A 111 5.08 45.81 -25.04
N LEU A 112 4.10 46.28 -24.26
CA LEU A 112 3.72 45.68 -22.98
C LEU A 112 3.02 44.33 -23.19
N LYS A 113 2.22 44.23 -24.26
CA LYS A 113 1.57 42.97 -24.67
C LYS A 113 2.60 41.90 -25.08
N LEU A 114 3.59 42.29 -25.88
CA LEU A 114 4.69 41.40 -26.27
C LEU A 114 5.57 41.00 -25.08
N GLY A 115 5.85 41.94 -24.17
CA GLY A 115 6.61 41.68 -22.95
C GLY A 115 5.92 40.67 -22.03
N LEU A 116 4.60 40.79 -21.84
CA LEU A 116 3.83 39.86 -21.02
C LEU A 116 3.79 38.46 -21.63
N LEU A 117 3.61 38.33 -22.95
CA LEU A 117 3.66 37.05 -23.65
C LEU A 117 5.01 36.36 -23.48
N ALA A 118 6.11 37.12 -23.65
CA ALA A 118 7.45 36.60 -23.46
C ALA A 118 7.70 36.17 -22.00
N LEU A 119 7.18 36.90 -21.02
CA LEU A 119 7.28 36.57 -19.59
C LEU A 119 6.56 35.25 -19.26
N ILE A 120 5.31 35.09 -19.72
CA ILE A 120 4.52 33.87 -19.49
C ILE A 120 5.19 32.66 -20.16
N LEU A 121 5.66 32.83 -21.40
CA LEU A 121 6.39 31.79 -22.12
C LEU A 121 7.69 31.40 -21.40
N GLY A 122 8.45 32.37 -20.92
CA GLY A 122 9.68 32.14 -20.15
C GLY A 122 9.42 31.39 -18.84
N LEU A 123 8.36 31.75 -18.11
CA LEU A 123 7.95 31.05 -16.90
C LEU A 123 7.52 29.61 -17.18
N ALA A 124 6.78 29.36 -18.27
CA ALA A 124 6.39 28.02 -18.68
C ALA A 124 7.62 27.15 -19.02
N ILE A 125 8.60 27.70 -19.76
CA ILE A 125 9.84 26.99 -20.11
C ILE A 125 10.66 26.66 -18.86
N LEU A 126 10.84 27.64 -17.96
CA LEU A 126 11.56 27.42 -16.69
C LEU A 126 10.87 26.38 -15.83
N PHE A 127 9.54 26.43 -15.73
CA PHE A 127 8.75 25.46 -14.99
C PHE A 127 8.96 24.05 -15.53
N VAL A 128 8.88 23.86 -16.86
CA VAL A 128 9.13 22.56 -17.51
C VAL A 128 10.58 22.08 -17.30
N SER A 129 11.56 22.98 -17.36
CA SER A 129 12.97 22.67 -17.12
C SER A 129 13.20 22.13 -15.70
N VAL A 130 12.70 22.86 -14.69
CA VAL A 130 12.81 22.49 -13.28
C VAL A 130 12.05 21.19 -13.00
N LEU A 131 10.86 21.03 -13.57
CA LEU A 131 10.07 19.81 -13.41
C LEU A 131 10.79 18.59 -14.00
N ARG A 132 11.36 18.72 -15.21
CA ARG A 132 12.13 17.66 -15.86
C ARG A 132 13.35 17.28 -15.05
N GLU A 133 14.12 18.26 -14.58
CA GLU A 133 15.31 18.03 -13.75
C GLU A 133 14.95 17.30 -12.46
N ARG A 134 13.89 17.74 -11.77
CA ARG A 134 13.40 17.08 -10.56
C ARG A 134 12.94 15.63 -10.79
N VAL A 135 12.16 15.40 -11.84
CA VAL A 135 11.67 14.05 -12.17
C VAL A 135 12.84 13.12 -12.50
N TYR A 136 13.81 13.61 -13.28
CA TYR A 136 15.01 12.86 -13.64
C TYR A 136 15.88 12.50 -12.43
N PHE A 137 16.16 13.47 -11.54
CA PHE A 137 16.91 13.20 -10.32
C PHE A 137 16.15 12.27 -9.37
N TRP A 138 14.83 12.43 -9.24
CA TRP A 138 14.02 11.59 -8.37
C TRP A 138 13.95 10.14 -8.84
N SER A 139 14.00 9.88 -10.16
CA SER A 139 13.98 8.52 -10.71
C SER A 139 15.34 7.83 -10.70
N ARG A 140 16.46 8.57 -10.73
CA ARG A 140 17.82 8.00 -10.86
C ARG A 140 18.62 7.92 -9.56
N ASP A 141 18.14 8.51 -8.48
CA ASP A 141 18.86 8.50 -7.21
C ASP A 141 18.74 7.14 -6.49
N ARG A 142 19.69 6.26 -6.81
CA ARG A 142 19.86 4.91 -6.24
C ARG A 142 20.28 4.91 -4.77
N TYR A 143 20.76 6.04 -4.22
CA TYR A 143 21.27 6.12 -2.84
C TYR A 143 20.40 6.94 -1.89
N ARG A 144 19.22 7.38 -2.33
CA ARG A 144 18.31 8.23 -1.55
C ARG A 144 17.86 7.67 -0.19
N ASN A 145 18.01 6.36 0.03
CA ASN A 145 17.60 5.68 1.26
C ASN A 145 18.78 5.14 2.10
N VAL A 146 20.03 5.45 1.76
CA VAL A 146 21.17 5.02 2.57
C VAL A 146 21.37 6.02 3.70
N ARG A 147 20.91 5.67 4.91
CA ARG A 147 21.26 6.38 6.16
C ARG A 147 22.72 6.09 6.50
N ARG A 148 23.49 7.13 6.86
CA ARG A 148 24.87 7.03 7.35
C ARG A 148 24.87 6.87 8.86
#